data_AF-C5BHT5-F1
#
_entry.id   AF-C5BHT5-F1
#
_cell.length_a   1.000
_cell.length_b   1.000
_cell.length_c   1.000
_cell.angle_alpha   90.00
_cell.angle_beta   90.00
_cell.angle_gamma   90.00
#
_symmetry.space_group_name_H-M   'P 1'
#
loop_
_entity.id
_entity.type
_entity.pdbx_description
1 polymer ?
#
loop_
_entity_poly.entity_id
_entity_poly.type
_entity_poly.pdbx_seq_one_letter_code
_entity_poly.pdbx_strand_id
1 'polypeptide(L)'
;MAFYLTRDENQKMTIDIDHLTEEELVELNHRIVERLKFLESMNTHHEMMQFKPGEQVSFEPPGRGRQIGTLVKYNKKTVTIITESGQKWNVSPQLLSKVKNKKSKGKVGDKVIDFPIKK
;
A
#
# COMPACT_ATOMS: atom_id res chain seq x y z
N MET A 1 -10.61 4.14 14.30
CA MET A 1 -11.85 4.80 13.81
C MET A 1 -12.34 4.01 12.61
N ALA A 2 -13.08 2.94 12.91
CA ALA A 2 -13.57 1.96 11.94
C ALA A 2 -14.93 2.44 11.42
N PHE A 3 -14.97 2.93 10.18
CA PHE A 3 -16.20 3.29 9.47
C PHE A 3 -16.45 2.34 8.29
N TYR A 4 -16.26 1.05 8.53
CA TYR A 4 -16.93 0.03 7.74
C TYR A 4 -17.90 -0.66 8.68
N LEU A 5 -19.11 -0.11 8.74
CA LEU A 5 -20.27 -0.85 9.22
C LEU A 5 -20.23 -2.20 8.50
N THR A 6 -20.12 -3.27 9.29
CA THR A 6 -20.30 -4.65 8.88
C THR A 6 -21.63 -4.72 8.16
N ARG A 7 -21.59 -4.68 6.83
CA ARG A 7 -22.77 -4.88 6.01
C ARG A 7 -23.08 -6.36 6.12
N ASP A 8 -24.19 -6.67 6.77
CA ASP A 8 -24.67 -8.04 6.96
C ASP A 8 -24.73 -8.75 5.60
N GLU A 9 -24.00 -9.85 5.44
CA GLU A 9 -23.80 -10.54 4.15
C GLU A 9 -25.09 -11.17 3.58
N ASN A 10 -26.22 -11.06 4.29
CA ASN A 10 -27.50 -11.65 3.90
C ASN A 10 -28.55 -10.64 3.42
N GLN A 11 -28.22 -9.36 3.25
CA GLN A 11 -29.14 -8.40 2.63
C GLN A 11 -28.84 -8.25 1.13
N LYS A 12 -29.48 -9.10 0.33
CA LYS A 12 -29.58 -8.91 -1.12
C LYS A 12 -30.44 -7.66 -1.37
N MET A 13 -29.82 -6.49 -1.36
CA MET A 13 -30.51 -5.22 -1.63
C MET A 13 -30.97 -5.23 -3.09
N THR A 14 -32.25 -5.47 -3.31
CA THR A 14 -32.89 -5.29 -4.62
C THR A 14 -33.09 -3.79 -4.84
N ILE A 15 -32.37 -3.23 -5.81
CA ILE A 15 -32.61 -1.87 -6.31
C ILE A 15 -33.62 -2.01 -7.45
N ASP A 16 -34.84 -1.55 -7.23
CA ASP A 16 -35.84 -1.47 -8.30
C ASP A 16 -35.48 -0.30 -9.24
N ILE A 17 -35.41 -0.59 -10.53
CA ILE A 17 -35.04 0.35 -11.59
C ILE A 17 -36.09 0.42 -12.71
N ASP A 18 -37.16 -0.36 -12.63
CA ASP A 18 -38.12 -0.54 -13.75
C ASP A 18 -38.98 0.70 -14.00
N HIS A 19 -38.99 1.63 -13.04
CA HIS A 19 -39.68 2.91 -13.13
C HIS A 19 -38.85 4.02 -13.80
N LEU A 20 -37.58 3.76 -14.12
CA LEU A 20 -36.66 4.76 -14.67
C LEU A 20 -36.71 4.78 -16.21
N THR A 21 -36.63 5.97 -16.79
CA THR A 21 -36.42 6.13 -18.25
C THR A 21 -34.98 5.77 -18.64
N GLU A 22 -34.71 5.66 -19.94
CA GLU A 22 -33.36 5.40 -20.44
C GLU A 22 -32.37 6.47 -19.97
N GLU A 23 -32.74 7.75 -20.02
CA GLU A 23 -31.90 8.87 -19.59
C GLU A 23 -31.59 8.80 -18.09
N GLU A 24 -32.59 8.48 -17.26
CA GLU A 24 -32.44 8.33 -15.82
C GLU A 24 -31.56 7.14 -15.46
N LEU A 25 -31.66 6.03 -16.20
CA LEU A 25 -30.78 4.87 -16.07
C LEU A 25 -29.34 5.20 -16.43
N VAL A 26 -29.12 5.97 -17.49
CA VAL A 26 -27.79 6.43 -17.90
C VAL A 26 -27.17 7.33 -16.83
N GLU A 27 -27.94 8.28 -16.29
CA GLU A 27 -27.50 9.16 -15.20
C GLU A 27 -27.17 8.35 -13.93
N LEU A 28 -28.03 7.41 -13.55
CA LEU A 28 -27.81 6.51 -12.42
C LEU A 28 -26.52 5.71 -12.61
N ASN A 29 -26.30 5.15 -13.80
CA ASN A 29 -25.08 4.41 -14.12
C ASN A 29 -23.83 5.28 -13.97
N HIS A 30 -23.83 6.52 -14.48
CA HIS A 30 -22.70 7.43 -14.32
C HIS A 30 -22.37 7.67 -12.84
N ARG A 31 -23.39 7.93 -12.00
CA ARG A 31 -23.22 8.14 -10.56
C ARG A 31 -22.69 6.89 -9.85
N ILE A 32 -23.19 5.71 -10.21
CA ILE A 32 -22.70 4.43 -9.66
C ILE A 32 -21.21 4.25 -10.01
N VAL A 33 -20.85 4.41 -11.28
CA VAL A 33 -19.47 4.25 -11.75
C VAL A 33 -18.53 5.24 -11.06
N GLU A 34 -18.94 6.51 -10.92
CA GLU A 34 -18.17 7.51 -10.18
C GLU A 34 -17.98 7.14 -8.71
N ARG A 35 -19.04 6.67 -8.05
CA ARG A 35 -18.97 6.23 -6.65
C ARG A 35 -18.02 5.05 -6.49
N LEU A 36 -18.08 4.07 -7.38
CA LEU A 36 -17.18 2.92 -7.36
C LEU A 36 -15.72 3.34 -7.57
N LYS A 37 -15.43 4.22 -8.54
CA LYS A 37 -14.08 4.78 -8.76
C LYS A 37 -13.55 5.53 -7.55
N PHE A 38 -14.41 6.26 -6.85
CA PHE A 38 -14.04 6.96 -5.62
C PHE A 38 -13.70 5.97 -4.50
N LEU A 39 -14.53 4.95 -4.27
CA LEU A 39 -14.28 3.91 -3.27
C LEU A 39 -12.99 3.12 -3.55
N GLU A 40 -12.76 2.74 -4.81
CA GLU A 40 -11.52 2.09 -5.23
C GLU A 40 -10.29 2.97 -4.92
N SER A 41 -10.40 4.27 -5.22
CA SER A 41 -9.32 5.23 -4.94
C SER A 41 -9.05 5.38 -3.44
N MET A 42 -10.10 5.40 -2.62
CA MET A 42 -9.96 5.42 -1.15
C MET A 42 -9.30 4.16 -0.61
N ASN A 43 -9.71 2.99 -1.09
CA ASN A 43 -9.11 1.71 -0.67
C ASN A 43 -7.63 1.65 -1.05
N THR A 44 -7.29 2.00 -2.29
CA THR A 44 -5.90 2.07 -2.75
C THR A 44 -5.08 3.05 -1.91
N HIS A 45 -5.67 4.20 -1.55
CA HIS A 45 -5.00 5.19 -0.69
C HIS A 45 -4.77 4.67 0.74
N HIS A 46 -5.76 3.96 1.32
CA HIS A 46 -5.62 3.33 2.62
C HIS A 46 -4.49 2.28 2.63
N GLU A 47 -4.41 1.45 1.60
CA GLU A 47 -3.33 0.47 1.43
C GLU A 47 -1.96 1.16 1.26
N MET A 48 -1.88 2.26 0.50
CA MET A 48 -0.65 3.04 0.39
C MET A 48 -0.18 3.57 1.76
N MET A 49 -1.10 4.02 2.62
CA MET A 49 -0.76 4.50 3.97
C MET A 49 -0.21 3.40 4.90
N GLN A 50 -0.33 2.12 4.53
CA GLN A 50 0.31 1.04 5.28
C GLN A 50 1.83 1.05 5.11
N PHE A 51 2.35 1.63 4.03
CA PHE A 51 3.78 1.74 3.73
C PHE A 51 4.23 3.19 3.86
N LYS A 52 5.43 3.48 4.37
CA LYS A 52 5.94 4.86 4.49
C LYS A 52 7.11 5.11 3.53
N PRO A 53 7.30 6.34 3.00
CA PRO A 53 8.51 6.68 2.28
C PRO A 53 9.74 6.42 3.16
N GLY A 54 10.77 5.83 2.59
CA GLY A 54 11.96 5.34 3.29
C GLY A 54 11.86 3.88 3.77
N GLU A 55 10.69 3.25 3.75
CA GLU A 55 10.58 1.82 4.07
C GLU A 55 11.06 0.94 2.92
N GLN A 56 11.75 -0.15 3.27
CA GLN A 56 12.05 -1.23 2.33
C GLN A 56 10.81 -2.11 2.13
N VAL A 57 10.46 -2.29 0.86
CA VAL A 57 9.36 -3.12 0.40
C VAL A 57 9.87 -4.11 -0.63
N SER A 58 9.17 -5.23 -0.75
CA SER A 58 9.42 -6.21 -1.79
C SER A 58 8.23 -6.36 -2.71
N PHE A 59 8.48 -6.64 -3.98
CA PHE A 59 7.48 -6.87 -5.02
C PHE A 59 8.02 -7.86 -6.05
N GLU A 60 7.14 -8.49 -6.83
CA GLU A 60 7.50 -9.50 -7.83
C GLU A 60 7.07 -9.05 -9.23
N PRO A 61 7.95 -8.34 -9.97
CA PRO A 61 7.68 -7.99 -11.36
C PRO A 61 7.69 -9.25 -12.26
N PRO A 62 6.84 -9.30 -13.30
CA PRO A 62 6.81 -10.42 -14.23
C PRO A 62 8.18 -10.73 -14.82
N GLY A 63 8.59 -12.00 -14.75
CA GLY A 63 9.84 -12.49 -15.34
C GLY A 63 11.13 -12.04 -14.66
N ARG A 64 11.08 -11.37 -13.49
CA ARG A 64 12.29 -10.83 -12.81
C ARG A 64 12.48 -11.29 -11.37
N GLY A 65 11.66 -12.24 -10.90
CA GLY A 65 11.70 -12.73 -9.53
C GLY A 65 11.42 -11.62 -8.50
N ARG A 66 11.58 -11.94 -7.22
CA ARG A 66 11.33 -10.98 -6.14
C ARG A 66 12.40 -9.90 -6.10
N GLN A 67 11.96 -8.65 -6.11
CA GLN A 67 12.79 -7.47 -5.99
C GLN A 67 12.55 -6.77 -4.66
N ILE A 68 13.60 -6.11 -4.17
CA ILE A 68 13.55 -5.26 -2.97
C ILE A 68 13.94 -3.84 -3.39
N GLY A 69 13.24 -2.86 -2.84
CA GLY A 69 13.58 -1.47 -3.01
C GLY A 69 12.97 -0.59 -1.94
N THR A 70 13.34 0.68 -1.98
CA THR A 70 12.87 1.69 -1.05
C THR A 70 11.70 2.45 -1.67
N LEU A 71 10.59 2.54 -0.94
CA LEU A 71 9.48 3.40 -1.32
C LEU A 71 9.93 4.87 -1.20
N VAL A 72 9.84 5.64 -2.27
CA VAL A 72 10.29 7.05 -2.28
C VAL A 72 9.15 8.05 -2.40
N LYS A 73 8.02 7.65 -2.97
CA LYS A 73 6.89 8.55 -3.25
C LYS A 73 5.56 7.81 -3.41
N TYR A 74 4.48 8.44 -2.95
CA TYR A 74 3.11 8.05 -3.32
C TYR A 74 2.66 8.75 -4.60
N ASN A 75 1.99 8.03 -5.47
CA ASN A 75 1.25 8.55 -6.62
C ASN A 75 -0.26 8.34 -6.41
N LYS A 76 -1.09 8.72 -7.38
CA LYS A 76 -2.55 8.61 -7.26
C LYS A 76 -3.05 7.19 -7.05
N LYS A 77 -2.41 6.18 -7.67
CA LYS A 77 -2.82 4.76 -7.61
C LYS A 77 -1.66 3.78 -7.35
N THR A 78 -0.44 4.28 -7.24
CA THR A 78 0.77 3.47 -7.16
C THR A 78 1.75 4.12 -6.22
N VAL A 79 2.80 3.41 -5.85
CA VAL A 79 3.97 3.97 -5.19
C VAL A 79 5.16 3.86 -6.11
N THR A 80 6.07 4.83 -6.00
CA THR A 80 7.37 4.78 -6.66
C THR A 80 8.38 4.11 -5.74
N ILE A 81 9.06 3.09 -6.26
CA ILE A 81 10.12 2.34 -5.57
C ILE A 81 11.43 2.50 -6.34
N ILE A 82 12.53 2.67 -5.62
CA ILE A 82 13.88 2.63 -6.17
C ILE A 82 14.60 1.39 -5.63
N THR A 83 15.06 0.52 -6.52
CA THR A 83 15.88 -0.66 -6.15
C THR A 83 17.33 -0.25 -5.86
N GLU A 84 18.11 -1.14 -5.25
CA GLU A 84 19.55 -0.90 -5.01
C GLU A 84 20.34 -0.65 -6.30
N SER A 85 19.90 -1.22 -7.42
CA SER A 85 20.44 -0.96 -8.76
C SER A 85 20.06 0.41 -9.35
N GLY A 86 19.32 1.24 -8.61
CA GLY A 86 18.86 2.55 -9.06
C GLY A 86 17.66 2.53 -10.00
N GLN A 87 17.06 1.36 -10.26
CA GLN A 87 15.89 1.26 -11.13
C GLN A 87 14.64 1.79 -10.43
N LYS A 88 13.84 2.55 -11.17
CA LYS A 88 12.59 3.13 -10.69
C LYS A 88 11.39 2.30 -11.16
N TRP A 89 10.51 1.97 -10.22
CA TRP A 89 9.31 1.17 -10.45
C TRP A 89 8.07 1.89 -9.94
N ASN A 90 6.97 1.80 -10.66
CA ASN A 90 5.65 2.20 -10.17
C ASN A 90 4.84 0.93 -9.91
N VAL A 91 4.49 0.69 -8.66
CA VAL A 91 3.87 -0.57 -8.23
C VAL A 91 2.60 -0.27 -7.45
N SER A 92 1.54 -1.06 -7.68
CA SER A 92 0.32 -0.99 -6.87
C SER A 92 0.63 -1.39 -5.42
N PRO A 93 0.12 -0.69 -4.39
CA PRO A 93 0.34 -1.05 -2.99
C PRO A 93 -0.09 -2.49 -2.65
N GLN A 94 -1.08 -3.04 -3.37
CA GLN A 94 -1.58 -4.41 -3.20
C GLN A 94 -0.54 -5.48 -3.57
N LEU A 95 0.46 -5.12 -4.39
CA LEU A 95 1.52 -6.01 -4.83
C LEU A 95 2.79 -5.88 -3.97
N LEU A 96 2.72 -5.09 -2.90
CA LEU A 96 3.85 -4.86 -2.01
C LEU A 96 3.76 -5.72 -0.77
N SER A 97 4.92 -6.13 -0.29
CA SER A 97 5.08 -6.75 1.02
C SER A 97 6.15 -6.01 1.82
N LYS A 98 5.91 -5.81 3.11
CA LYS A 98 6.91 -5.21 4.01
C LYS A 98 8.09 -6.17 4.19
N VAL A 99 9.30 -5.65 4.07
CA VAL A 99 10.49 -6.40 4.46
C VAL A 99 10.62 -6.30 5.98
N LYS A 100 10.51 -7.43 6.68
CA LYS A 100 10.79 -7.46 8.13
C LYS A 100 12.28 -7.24 8.33
N ASN A 101 12.67 -6.04 8.76
CA ASN A 101 14.00 -5.82 9.31
C ASN A 101 14.11 -6.64 10.61
N LYS A 102 14.71 -7.83 10.53
CA LYS A 102 15.32 -8.42 11.71
C LYS A 102 16.41 -7.42 12.12
N LYS A 103 16.16 -6.62 13.16
CA LYS A 103 17.21 -5.79 13.75
C LYS A 103 18.43 -6.68 13.94
N SER A 104 19.48 -6.44 13.16
CA SER A 104 20.80 -6.95 13.44
C SER A 104 21.13 -6.45 14.85
N LYS A 105 21.13 -7.35 15.83
CA LYS A 105 21.77 -7.05 17.11
C LYS A 105 23.24 -6.84 16.78
N GLY A 106 23.63 -5.58 16.57
CA GLY A 106 25.03 -5.21 16.50
C GLY A 106 25.70 -5.69 17.79
N LYS A 107 26.61 -6.66 17.67
CA LYS A 107 27.64 -6.88 18.67
C LYS A 107 28.52 -5.63 18.64
N VAL A 108 28.20 -4.64 19.45
CA VAL A 108 29.18 -3.61 19.82
C VAL A 108 30.28 -4.34 20.58
N GLY A 109 31.49 -4.28 20.05
CA GLY A 109 32.65 -4.95 20.60
C GLY A 109 32.98 -4.38 21.98
N ASP A 110 32.85 -5.24 22.98
CA ASP A 110 33.37 -4.99 24.32
C ASP A 110 34.86 -5.34 24.31
N LYS A 111 35.70 -4.37 23.94
CA LYS A 111 37.13 -4.38 24.23
C LYS A 111 37.47 -3.09 24.97
N VAL A 112 37.17 -3.10 26.27
CA VAL A 112 37.75 -2.17 27.23
C VAL A 112 39.24 -2.46 27.28
N ILE A 113 40.06 -1.60 26.67
CA ILE A 113 41.50 -1.57 26.93
C ILE A 113 41.69 -0.55 28.04
N ASP A 114 41.96 -1.07 29.24
CA ASP A 114 42.23 -0.30 30.43
C ASP A 114 43.66 0.29 30.33
N PHE A 115 43.79 1.61 30.49
CA PHE A 115 45.10 2.27 30.54
C PHE A 115 45.42 2.64 32.00
N PRO A 116 46.56 2.17 32.56
CA PRO A 116 46.92 2.48 33.92
C PRO A 116 47.43 3.92 34.03
N ILE A 117 46.74 4.74 34.82
CA ILE A 117 47.21 6.07 35.22
C ILE A 117 48.27 5.87 36.33
N LYS A 118 49.54 6.17 36.04
CA LYS A 118 50.58 6.25 37.08
C LYS A 118 50.50 7.61 37.78
N LYS A 119 50.62 7.54 39.12
CA LYS A 119 50.70 8.67 40.06
C LYS A 119 51.94 9.53 39.82
#